data_AF-A0A3D2IQU2-F1
#
_entry.id   AF-A0A3D2IQU2-F1
#
_cell.length_a   1.000
_cell.length_b   1.000
_cell.length_c   1.000
_cell.angle_alpha   90.00
_cell.angle_beta   90.00
_cell.angle_gamma   90.00
#
_symmetry.space_group_name_H-M   'P 1'
#
loop_
_entity.id
_entity.type
_entity.pdbx_description
1 polymer ?
#
loop_
_entity_poly.entity_id
_entity_poly.type
_entity_poly.pdbx_seq_one_letter_code
_entity_poly.pdbx_strand_id
1 'polypeptide(L)'
;MKENAQGSSQLIADLNKQITELKSQVKTASMEMEMMRARMSDLSKNAKQSVQVERFRVPDADRLSEINEVVDLMEKAIKKNRRSRRALSAKDGRIEASTPQKVDERMVLIVLKLRRKGCYIREIAAHVGLAVGTIHNIIRKYGNDPQMQNLVTEGTQMELTDYLLIRTEDDEDEEEEK
;
A
#
# COMPACT_ATOMS: atom_id res chain seq x y z
N MET A 1 69.45 11.81 40.81
CA MET A 1 69.22 12.08 39.37
C MET A 1 68.36 11.04 38.64
N LYS A 2 68.32 9.75 39.05
CA LYS A 2 67.53 8.71 38.35
C LYS A 2 66.01 8.83 38.56
N GLU A 3 65.53 9.27 39.71
CA GLU A 3 64.09 9.39 40.01
C GLU A 3 63.36 10.45 39.16
N ASN A 4 64.03 11.57 38.83
CA ASN A 4 63.43 12.65 38.03
C ASN A 4 63.21 12.23 36.55
N ALA A 5 64.05 11.34 36.04
CA ALA A 5 63.92 10.79 34.69
C ALA A 5 62.76 9.78 34.59
N GLN A 6 62.50 9.02 35.65
CA GLN A 6 61.37 8.07 35.69
C GLN A 6 60.02 8.80 35.74
N GLY A 7 59.89 9.86 36.54
CA GLY A 7 58.67 10.67 36.59
C GLY A 7 58.35 11.35 35.24
N SER A 8 59.38 11.85 34.55
CA SER A 8 59.24 12.46 33.23
C SER A 8 58.82 11.44 32.15
N SER A 9 59.38 10.23 32.20
CA SER A 9 59.03 9.13 31.29
C SER A 9 57.57 8.70 31.46
N GLN A 10 57.10 8.60 32.71
CA GLN A 10 55.72 8.24 33.02
C GLN A 10 54.72 9.30 32.51
N LEU A 11 55.02 10.59 32.72
CA LEU A 11 54.21 11.69 32.21
C LEU A 11 54.12 11.69 30.68
N ILE A 12 55.23 11.41 29.99
CA ILE A 12 55.27 11.28 28.52
C ILE A 12 54.38 10.11 28.06
N ALA A 13 54.42 8.97 28.76
CA ALA A 13 53.58 7.83 28.43
C ALA A 13 52.08 8.13 28.59
N ASP A 14 51.70 8.81 29.68
CA ASP A 14 50.31 9.19 29.94
C ASP A 14 49.80 10.22 28.94
N LEU A 15 50.62 11.22 28.59
CA LEU A 15 50.29 12.19 27.54
C LEU A 15 50.10 11.52 26.17
N ASN A 16 50.98 10.57 25.82
CA ASN A 16 50.84 9.82 24.57
C ASN A 16 49.54 9.00 24.55
N LYS A 17 49.17 8.39 25.68
CA LYS A 17 47.90 7.67 25.81
C LYS A 17 46.69 8.58 25.61
N GLN A 18 46.70 9.78 26.21
CA GLN A 18 45.65 10.78 26.00
C GLN A 18 45.59 11.25 24.55
N ILE A 19 46.74 11.46 23.89
CA ILE A 19 46.81 11.83 22.48
C ILE A 19 46.22 10.73 21.59
N THR A 20 46.53 9.46 21.86
CA THR A 20 45.96 8.34 21.09
C THR A 20 44.44 8.24 21.26
N GLU A 21 43.93 8.48 22.46
CA GLU A 21 42.50 8.47 22.76
C GLU A 21 41.78 9.64 22.08
N LEU A 22 42.34 10.86 22.15
CA LEU A 22 41.76 12.00 21.45
C LEU A 22 41.75 11.79 19.92
N LYS A 23 42.81 11.18 19.37
CA LYS A 23 42.86 10.84 17.94
C LYS A 23 41.78 9.82 17.55
N SER A 24 41.51 8.82 18.38
CA SER A 24 40.45 7.85 18.10
C SER A 24 39.06 8.51 18.15
N GLN A 25 38.81 9.36 19.15
CA GLN A 25 37.55 10.10 19.29
C GLN A 25 37.29 11.04 18.12
N VAL A 26 38.30 11.81 17.69
CA VAL A 26 38.19 12.69 16.51
C VAL A 26 37.87 11.89 15.25
N LYS A 27 38.48 10.71 15.07
CA LYS A 27 38.20 9.84 13.93
C LYS A 27 36.76 9.33 13.93
N THR A 28 36.25 8.91 15.08
CA THR A 28 34.86 8.47 15.24
C THR A 28 33.88 9.60 14.95
N ALA A 29 34.09 10.78 15.54
CA ALA A 29 33.25 11.95 15.31
C ALA A 29 33.27 12.39 13.83
N SER A 30 34.42 12.30 13.16
CA SER A 30 34.51 12.59 11.72
C SER A 30 33.65 11.64 10.88
N MET A 31 33.67 10.35 11.20
CA MET A 31 32.86 9.34 10.50
C MET A 31 31.36 9.57 10.75
N GLU A 32 30.98 9.90 11.98
CA GLU A 32 29.58 10.23 12.32
C GLU A 32 29.08 11.48 11.58
N MET A 33 29.90 12.53 11.49
CA MET A 33 29.58 13.73 10.71
C MET A 33 29.36 13.43 9.22
N GLU A 34 30.18 12.54 8.65
CA GLU A 34 30.05 12.14 7.25
C GLU A 34 28.77 11.35 6.99
N MET A 35 28.43 10.42 7.89
CA MET A 35 27.15 9.71 7.83
C MET A 35 25.95 10.66 7.98
N MET A 36 26.02 11.65 8.87
CA MET A 36 24.97 12.66 9.01
C MET A 36 24.82 13.52 7.75
N ARG A 37 25.93 13.94 7.12
CA ARG A 37 25.90 14.68 5.84
C ARG A 37 25.25 13.87 4.73
N ALA A 38 25.57 12.58 4.62
CA ALA A 38 24.94 11.69 3.64
C ALA A 38 23.42 11.62 3.85
N ARG A 39 22.97 11.38 5.10
CA ARG A 39 21.54 11.35 5.45
C ARG A 39 20.82 12.66 5.14
N MET A 40 21.43 13.80 5.43
CA MET A 40 20.84 15.12 5.11
C MET A 40 20.73 15.34 3.60
N SER A 41 21.70 14.86 2.82
CA SER A 41 21.65 14.93 1.34
C SER A 41 20.48 14.13 0.79
N ASP A 42 20.27 12.91 1.28
CA ASP A 42 19.18 12.03 0.83
C ASP A 42 17.80 12.58 1.23
N LEU A 43 17.66 13.07 2.46
CA LEU A 43 16.44 13.73 2.91
C LEU A 43 16.11 14.97 2.07
N SER A 44 17.12 15.77 1.71
CA SER A 44 16.97 16.94 0.83
C SER A 44 16.52 16.57 -0.58
N LYS A 45 17.04 15.46 -1.15
CA LYS A 45 16.59 14.94 -2.44
C LYS A 45 15.14 14.49 -2.39
N ASN A 46 14.74 13.77 -1.35
CA ASN A 46 13.36 13.27 -1.20
C ASN A 46 12.36 14.42 -1.00
N ALA A 47 12.72 15.44 -0.22
CA ALA A 47 11.88 16.62 -0.03
C ALA A 47 11.56 17.34 -1.35
N LYS A 48 12.54 17.42 -2.26
CA LYS A 48 12.36 18.02 -3.60
C LYS A 48 11.45 17.20 -4.51
N GLN A 49 11.42 15.87 -4.37
CA GLN A 49 10.52 15.01 -5.15
C GLN A 49 9.05 15.10 -4.69
N SER A 50 8.80 15.38 -3.41
CA SER A 50 7.45 15.40 -2.85
C SER A 50 6.56 16.61 -3.24
N VAL A 51 7.05 17.55 -4.05
CA VAL A 51 6.33 18.80 -4.39
C VAL A 51 5.89 18.88 -5.87
N GLN A 52 5.85 17.77 -6.60
CA GLN A 52 5.01 17.70 -7.80
C GLN A 52 3.56 17.46 -7.39
N VAL A 53 2.95 18.46 -6.75
CA VAL A 53 1.49 18.53 -6.66
C VAL A 53 1.01 18.91 -8.05
N GLU A 54 0.56 17.92 -8.83
CA GLU A 54 -0.25 18.20 -10.02
C GLU A 54 -1.41 19.10 -9.59
N ARG A 55 -1.35 20.36 -10.00
CA ARG A 55 -2.47 21.28 -9.84
C ARG A 55 -3.59 20.72 -10.71
N PHE A 56 -4.55 20.03 -10.09
CA PHE A 56 -5.79 19.67 -10.75
C PHE A 56 -6.39 20.93 -11.36
N ARG A 57 -6.39 21.01 -12.69
CA ARG A 57 -7.13 22.05 -13.41
C ARG A 57 -8.60 21.79 -13.17
N VAL A 58 -9.26 22.71 -12.49
CA VAL A 58 -10.72 22.73 -12.42
C VAL A 58 -11.24 22.99 -13.85
N PRO A 59 -12.08 22.12 -14.42
CA PRO A 59 -12.66 22.35 -15.75
C PRO A 59 -13.47 23.67 -15.78
N ASP A 60 -13.36 24.42 -16.86
CA ASP A 60 -14.12 25.66 -17.07
C ASP A 60 -15.63 25.39 -17.12
N ALA A 61 -16.44 26.45 -16.92
CA ALA A 61 -17.90 26.35 -16.76
C ALA A 61 -18.61 25.57 -17.89
N ASP A 62 -18.12 25.67 -19.12
CA ASP A 62 -18.68 24.97 -20.28
C ASP A 62 -18.48 23.45 -20.18
N ARG A 63 -17.30 23.02 -19.69
CA ARG A 63 -17.00 21.59 -19.47
C ARG A 63 -17.83 21.00 -18.33
N LEU A 64 -18.18 21.82 -17.33
CA LEU A 64 -19.09 21.39 -16.26
C LEU A 64 -20.52 21.18 -16.78
N SER A 65 -20.96 21.97 -17.77
CA SER A 65 -22.26 21.77 -18.43
C SER A 65 -22.31 20.44 -19.18
N GLU A 66 -21.27 20.13 -19.95
CA GLU A 66 -21.16 18.84 -20.67
C GLU A 66 -21.17 17.65 -19.70
N ILE A 67 -20.43 17.74 -18.58
CA ILE A 67 -20.43 16.71 -17.54
C ILE A 67 -21.84 16.52 -16.96
N ASN A 68 -22.57 17.60 -16.68
CA ASN A 68 -23.93 17.51 -16.16
C ASN A 68 -24.90 16.88 -17.16
N GLU A 69 -24.77 17.17 -18.45
CA GLU A 69 -25.58 16.55 -19.50
C GLU A 69 -25.33 15.04 -19.61
N VAL A 70 -24.06 14.62 -19.52
CA VAL A 70 -23.68 13.20 -19.51
C VAL A 70 -24.21 12.49 -18.27
N VAL A 71 -24.14 13.13 -17.10
CA VAL A 71 -24.73 12.60 -15.85
C VAL A 71 -26.24 12.41 -15.99
N ASP A 72 -26.95 13.39 -16.56
CA ASP A 72 -28.39 13.30 -16.79
C ASP A 72 -28.76 12.17 -17.76
N LEU A 73 -27.96 11.95 -18.80
CA LEU A 73 -28.14 10.84 -19.74
C LEU A 73 -27.90 9.49 -19.06
N MET A 74 -26.86 9.36 -18.24
CA MET A 74 -26.60 8.16 -17.44
C MET A 74 -27.74 7.86 -16.47
N GLU A 75 -28.26 8.88 -15.77
CA GLU A 75 -29.41 8.70 -14.89
C GLU A 75 -30.66 8.21 -15.62
N LYS A 76 -30.94 8.77 -16.81
CA LYS A 76 -32.06 8.34 -17.66
C LYS A 76 -31.87 6.90 -18.13
N ALA A 77 -30.66 6.52 -18.55
CA ALA A 77 -30.33 5.16 -18.96
C ALA A 77 -30.48 4.16 -17.80
N ILE A 78 -29.99 4.49 -16.61
CA ILE A 78 -30.12 3.67 -15.40
C ILE A 78 -31.61 3.50 -15.03
N LYS A 79 -32.40 4.58 -15.06
CA LYS A 79 -33.84 4.53 -14.77
C LYS A 79 -34.59 3.67 -15.80
N LYS A 80 -34.26 3.76 -17.09
CA LYS A 80 -34.83 2.93 -18.16
C LYS A 80 -34.47 1.46 -17.98
N ASN A 81 -33.21 1.15 -17.69
CA ASN A 81 -32.74 -0.22 -17.45
C ASN A 81 -33.40 -0.84 -16.19
N ARG A 82 -33.56 -0.07 -15.11
CA ARG A 82 -34.32 -0.49 -13.91
C ARG A 82 -35.78 -0.84 -14.21
N ARG A 83 -36.47 -0.04 -15.04
CA ARG A 83 -37.86 -0.31 -15.46
C ARG A 83 -37.95 -1.56 -16.33
N SER A 84 -37.00 -1.74 -17.26
CA SER A 84 -36.93 -2.93 -18.11
C SER A 84 -36.69 -4.20 -17.30
N ARG A 85 -35.77 -4.18 -16.33
CA ARG A 85 -35.52 -5.32 -15.42
C ARG A 85 -36.73 -5.65 -14.54
N ARG A 86 -37.48 -4.64 -14.05
CA ARG A 86 -38.72 -4.88 -13.28
C ARG A 86 -39.84 -5.46 -14.15
N ALA A 87 -39.94 -5.06 -15.43
CA ALA A 87 -40.91 -5.62 -16.35
C ALA A 87 -40.59 -7.08 -16.73
N LEU A 88 -39.29 -7.41 -16.86
CA LEU A 88 -38.82 -8.78 -17.08
C LEU A 88 -39.04 -9.67 -15.85
N SER A 89 -38.84 -9.16 -14.63
CA SER A 89 -39.09 -9.93 -13.39
C SER A 89 -40.58 -10.13 -13.07
N ALA A 90 -41.48 -9.39 -13.72
CA ALA A 90 -42.93 -9.53 -13.52
C ALA A 90 -43.57 -10.55 -14.46
N LYS A 91 -42.90 -10.93 -15.55
CA LYS A 91 -43.41 -11.90 -16.55
C LYS A 91 -42.88 -13.32 -16.35
N ASP A 92 -41.71 -13.49 -15.73
CA ASP A 92 -41.19 -14.79 -15.31
C ASP A 92 -41.10 -14.85 -13.79
N GLY A 93 -42.02 -15.60 -13.18
CA GLY A 93 -42.04 -15.92 -11.75
C GLY A 93 -40.91 -16.85 -11.33
N ARG A 94 -39.67 -16.60 -11.75
CA ARG A 94 -38.48 -17.31 -11.30
C ARG A 94 -37.59 -16.31 -10.57
N ILE A 95 -37.68 -16.32 -9.25
CA ILE A 95 -36.70 -15.72 -8.35
C ILE A 95 -35.40 -16.49 -8.58
N GLU A 96 -34.63 -16.13 -9.60
CA GLU A 96 -33.21 -16.40 -9.59
C GLU A 96 -32.61 -15.42 -8.59
N ALA A 97 -32.53 -15.89 -7.35
CA ALA A 97 -31.67 -15.33 -6.34
C ALA A 97 -30.35 -14.99 -7.02
N SER A 98 -29.97 -13.71 -6.99
CA SER A 98 -28.66 -13.22 -7.41
C SER A 98 -27.64 -14.27 -6.99
N THR A 99 -27.08 -14.99 -7.96
CA THR A 99 -26.04 -15.96 -7.68
C THR A 99 -24.97 -15.21 -6.89
N PRO A 100 -24.56 -15.70 -5.70
CA PRO A 100 -23.58 -15.00 -4.90
C PRO A 100 -22.35 -14.88 -5.80
N GLN A 101 -22.00 -13.63 -6.12
CA GLN A 101 -20.82 -13.26 -6.88
C GLN A 101 -19.69 -14.14 -6.35
N LYS A 102 -19.21 -15.09 -7.16
CA LYS A 102 -18.20 -16.05 -6.74
C LYS A 102 -17.01 -15.21 -6.34
N VAL A 103 -16.77 -15.09 -5.03
CA VAL A 103 -15.60 -14.38 -4.53
C VAL A 103 -14.41 -15.15 -5.06
N ASP A 104 -13.60 -14.46 -5.85
CA ASP A 104 -12.41 -15.03 -6.48
C ASP A 104 -11.52 -15.69 -5.39
N GLU A 105 -10.96 -16.85 -5.71
CA GLU A 105 -10.12 -17.63 -4.80
C GLU A 105 -8.90 -16.83 -4.35
N ARG A 106 -8.37 -15.97 -5.24
CA ARG A 106 -7.31 -15.01 -4.91
C ARG A 106 -7.73 -14.04 -3.80
N MET A 107 -8.97 -13.53 -3.85
CA MET A 107 -9.52 -12.65 -2.80
C MET A 107 -9.63 -13.37 -1.46
N VAL A 108 -10.09 -14.63 -1.47
CA VAL A 108 -10.19 -15.44 -0.25
C VAL A 108 -8.82 -15.61 0.40
N LEU A 109 -7.79 -15.94 -0.38
CA LEU A 109 -6.42 -16.10 0.12
C LEU A 109 -5.85 -14.80 0.70
N ILE A 110 -6.05 -13.67 0.02
CA ILE A 110 -5.62 -12.34 0.50
C ILE A 110 -6.26 -12.04 1.85
N VAL A 111 -7.58 -12.24 1.97
CA VAL A 111 -8.33 -11.98 3.20
C VAL A 111 -7.84 -12.86 4.36
N LEU A 112 -7.62 -14.16 4.12
CA LEU A 112 -7.13 -15.08 5.15
C LEU A 112 -5.70 -14.76 5.60
N LYS A 113 -4.82 -14.37 4.66
CA LYS A 113 -3.43 -14.00 4.96
C LYS A 113 -3.35 -12.71 5.77
N LEU A 114 -4.13 -11.69 5.41
CA LEU A 114 -4.23 -10.44 6.19
C LEU A 114 -4.82 -10.69 7.58
N ARG A 115 -5.81 -11.58 7.70
CA ARG A 115 -6.39 -11.96 8.99
C ARG A 115 -5.37 -12.63 9.91
N ARG A 116 -4.51 -13.51 9.39
CA ARG A 116 -3.41 -14.14 10.15
C ARG A 116 -2.32 -13.14 10.54
N LYS A 117 -2.04 -12.14 9.70
CA LYS A 117 -1.15 -11.02 10.02
C LYS A 117 -1.70 -10.08 11.12
N GLY A 118 -2.94 -10.30 11.58
CA GLY A 118 -3.54 -9.54 12.67
C GLY A 118 -4.32 -8.30 12.22
N CYS A 119 -4.56 -8.11 10.91
CA CYS A 119 -5.32 -6.97 10.42
C CYS A 119 -6.79 -7.01 10.88
N TYR A 120 -7.34 -5.84 11.18
CA TYR A 120 -8.75 -5.71 11.54
C TYR A 120 -9.64 -5.88 10.30
N ILE A 121 -10.84 -6.44 10.50
CA ILE A 121 -11.78 -6.73 9.40
C ILE A 121 -12.10 -5.49 8.57
N ARG A 122 -12.20 -4.31 9.22
CA ARG A 122 -12.42 -3.03 8.54
C ARG A 122 -11.25 -2.62 7.66
N GLU A 123 -10.02 -2.89 8.09
CA GLU A 123 -8.81 -2.60 7.31
C GLU A 123 -8.70 -3.53 6.11
N ILE A 124 -9.00 -4.82 6.31
CA ILE A 124 -9.04 -5.81 5.22
C ILE A 124 -10.10 -5.41 4.19
N ALA A 125 -11.29 -5.00 4.64
CA ALA A 125 -12.35 -4.53 3.77
C ALA A 125 -11.92 -3.31 2.92
N ALA A 126 -11.26 -2.33 3.56
CA ALA A 126 -10.73 -1.16 2.86
C ALA A 126 -9.61 -1.52 1.86
N HIS A 127 -8.74 -2.46 2.22
CA HIS A 127 -7.62 -2.87 1.40
C HIS A 127 -8.04 -3.71 0.17
N VAL A 128 -9.03 -4.59 0.35
CA VAL A 128 -9.50 -5.51 -0.70
C VAL A 128 -10.67 -4.90 -1.49
N GLY A 129 -11.26 -3.80 -1.04
CA GLY A 129 -12.42 -3.16 -1.68
C GLY A 129 -13.73 -3.93 -1.52
N LEU A 130 -13.82 -4.81 -0.51
CA LEU A 130 -15.01 -5.63 -0.24
C LEU A 130 -15.80 -5.12 0.95
N ALA A 131 -17.11 -5.38 0.95
CA ALA A 131 -17.95 -5.08 2.11
C ALA A 131 -17.50 -5.88 3.34
N VAL A 132 -17.58 -5.25 4.52
CA VAL A 132 -17.21 -5.87 5.81
C VAL A 132 -17.95 -7.19 6.05
N GLY A 133 -19.22 -7.29 5.63
CA GLY A 133 -20.01 -8.52 5.72
C GLY A 133 -19.46 -9.66 4.85
N THR A 134 -18.95 -9.33 3.66
CA THR A 134 -18.30 -10.29 2.75
C THR A 134 -17.03 -10.84 3.38
N ILE A 135 -16.19 -9.98 3.98
CA ILE A 135 -14.99 -10.41 4.72
C ILE A 135 -15.35 -11.35 5.88
N HIS A 136 -16.39 -11.03 6.65
CA HIS A 136 -16.87 -11.91 7.73
C HIS A 136 -17.30 -13.28 7.21
N ASN A 137 -18.03 -13.32 6.08
CA ASN A 137 -18.46 -14.57 5.47
C ASN A 137 -17.28 -15.40 4.96
N ILE A 138 -16.27 -14.75 4.37
CA ILE A 138 -15.04 -15.42 3.90
C ILE A 138 -14.30 -16.04 5.09
N ILE A 139 -14.04 -15.27 6.15
CA ILE A 139 -13.33 -15.76 7.34
C ILE A 139 -14.13 -16.88 8.02
N ARG A 140 -15.44 -16.75 8.13
CA ARG A 140 -16.29 -17.80 8.74
C ARG A 140 -16.29 -19.09 7.91
N LYS A 141 -16.32 -18.98 6.58
CA LYS A 141 -16.46 -20.12 5.68
C LYS A 141 -15.13 -20.84 5.43
N TYR A 142 -14.04 -20.10 5.28
CA TYR A 142 -12.73 -20.64 4.87
C TYR A 142 -11.66 -20.53 5.96
N GLY A 143 -11.95 -19.86 7.08
CA GLY A 143 -10.97 -19.66 8.17
C GLY A 143 -10.54 -20.95 8.87
N ASN A 144 -11.34 -22.01 8.79
CA ASN A 144 -11.04 -23.32 9.37
C ASN A 144 -10.75 -24.38 8.30
N ASP A 145 -10.67 -24.00 7.02
CA ASP A 145 -10.43 -24.94 5.93
C ASP A 145 -8.93 -25.31 5.87
N PRO A 146 -8.56 -26.59 6.09
CA PRO A 146 -7.16 -27.02 6.09
C PRO A 146 -6.45 -26.77 4.76
N GLN A 147 -7.15 -26.89 3.63
CA GLN A 147 -6.55 -26.68 2.31
C GLN A 147 -6.16 -25.21 2.12
N MET A 148 -7.07 -24.29 2.50
CA MET A 148 -6.81 -22.85 2.43
C MET A 148 -5.77 -22.41 3.46
N GLN A 149 -5.76 -23.01 4.65
CA GLN A 149 -4.76 -22.71 5.67
C GLN A 149 -3.35 -23.13 5.24
N ASN A 150 -3.22 -24.26 4.54
CA ASN A 150 -1.97 -24.75 3.98
C ASN A 150 -1.44 -23.82 2.88
N LEU A 151 -2.32 -23.34 1.98
CA LEU A 151 -1.96 -22.34 0.96
C LEU A 151 -1.53 -20.99 1.55
N VAL A 152 -2.02 -20.66 2.74
CA VAL A 152 -1.59 -19.45 3.46
C VAL A 152 -0.28 -19.67 4.24
N THR A 153 0.05 -20.90 4.67
CA THR A 153 1.31 -21.22 5.39
C THR A 153 2.48 -21.58 4.48
N GLU A 154 2.23 -22.26 3.36
CA GLU A 154 3.28 -22.79 2.49
C GLU A 154 3.74 -21.74 1.49
N GLY A 155 4.72 -20.93 1.91
CA GLY A 155 5.83 -20.54 1.06
C GLY A 155 5.58 -19.61 -0.15
N THR A 156 4.35 -19.18 -0.46
CA THR A 156 4.18 -18.14 -1.48
C THR A 156 4.54 -16.79 -0.87
N GLN A 157 5.79 -16.37 -1.10
CA GLN A 157 6.21 -14.96 -1.04
C GLN A 157 5.46 -14.16 -2.11
N MET A 158 4.14 -14.02 -1.96
CA MET A 158 3.41 -12.94 -2.62
C MET A 158 3.79 -11.66 -1.90
N GLU A 159 4.59 -10.85 -2.58
CA GLU A 159 5.01 -9.51 -2.19
C GLU A 159 3.77 -8.63 -2.02
N LEU A 160 3.83 -7.63 -1.13
CA LEU A 160 2.73 -6.66 -0.92
C LEU A 160 2.35 -5.90 -2.21
N THR A 161 3.23 -5.89 -3.21
CA THR A 161 3.01 -5.35 -4.55
C THR A 161 2.00 -6.16 -5.38
N ASP A 162 1.85 -7.46 -5.13
CA ASP A 162 0.86 -8.30 -5.81
C ASP A 162 -0.59 -8.02 -5.34
N TYR A 163 -0.73 -7.19 -4.30
CA TYR A 163 -2.00 -6.78 -3.68
C TYR A 163 -2.52 -5.44 -4.23
N LEU A 164 -1.75 -4.77 -5.09
CA LEU A 164 -2.28 -3.70 -5.93
C LEU A 164 -3.11 -4.35 -7.04
N LEU A 165 -4.37 -4.69 -6.76
CA LEU A 165 -5.37 -4.63 -7.81
C LEU A 165 -5.53 -3.16 -8.17
N ILE A 166 -4.70 -2.75 -9.14
CA ILE A 166 -4.98 -1.64 -10.02
C ILE A 166 -6.46 -1.79 -10.40
N ARG A 167 -7.25 -0.79 -10.02
CA ARG A 167 -8.55 -0.56 -10.64
C ARG A 167 -8.31 -0.55 -12.14
N THR A 168 -8.77 -1.59 -12.82
CA THR A 168 -9.07 -1.68 -14.26
C THR A 168 -8.83 -0.37 -15.00
N GLU A 169 -7.57 -0.14 -15.38
CA GLU A 169 -7.28 0.41 -16.70
C GLU A 169 -7.39 -0.80 -17.65
N ASP A 170 -7.97 -0.58 -18.81
CA ASP A 170 -8.23 -1.56 -19.88
C ASP A 170 -9.56 -2.35 -19.78
N ASP A 171 -10.68 -1.63 -19.67
CA ASP A 171 -11.83 -1.93 -20.53
C ASP A 171 -11.71 -1.02 -21.78
N GLU A 172 -10.71 -1.28 -22.63
CA GLU A 172 -10.73 -0.83 -24.02
C GLU A 172 -11.51 -1.89 -24.81
N ASP A 173 -12.84 -1.77 -24.81
CA ASP A 173 -13.69 -2.46 -25.78
C ASP A 173 -13.41 -1.87 -27.17
N GLU A 174 -12.86 -2.74 -28.02
CA GLU A 174 -13.12 -2.93 -29.45
C GLU A 174 -13.77 -1.78 -30.24
N GLU A 175 -13.09 -1.31 -31.30
CA GLU A 175 -13.62 -1.20 -32.68
C GLU A 175 -12.66 -0.39 -33.57
N GLU A 176 -11.86 -1.06 -34.41
CA GLU A 176 -11.47 -0.48 -35.70
C GLU A 176 -11.70 -1.53 -36.81
N GLU A 177 -12.92 -1.47 -37.35
CA GLU A 177 -13.28 -1.94 -38.68
C GLU A 177 -12.46 -1.17 -39.74
N LYS A 178 -11.86 -1.90 -40.68
CA LYS A 178 -11.57 -1.41 -42.04
C LYS A 178 -11.82 -2.52 -43.04
#